data_AF-A0A9P4IYP9-F1
#
_entry.id   AF-A0A9P4IYP9-F1
#
_cell.length_a   1.000
_cell.length_b   1.000
_cell.length_c   1.000
_cell.angle_alpha   90.00
_cell.angle_beta   90.00
_cell.angle_gamma   90.00
#
_symmetry.space_group_name_H-M   'P 1'
#
loop_
_entity.id
_entity.type
_entity.pdbx_description
1 polymer ?
#
loop_
_entity_poly.entity_id
_entity_poly.type
_entity_poly.pdbx_seq_one_letter_code
_entity_poly.pdbx_strand_id
1 'polypeptide(L)'
;MKVTTRIWPWRFVLVAAVLLLSLLFFKYPFGQHSFPSKDDGATTLEDAIFEAGIFLPSSRGPFICPVHKLPEQVRMRTNKQNVVVLGHGSADLISDALWEDGKWEFKQLSYMETYMHAIRSMDVKRDGYLDLGANIGTHTLNMATRGFRVHAFEPTPNNNILLECSLALNRFDDRVRLNKFGLGDRVGQVCMKSMPENWGDSRAEPDTSCPPESLSWLGTMNNYYVRVLRGKNKIAVMKIDIQGSEIGALRLATDLFDSEEGPVVVFFEYDIALNKNSGHDAPELLKFFHNYDFDIYRIEDQTAISSADFERFGTEVGAPLAENLIALKRSWKAKLEAAGYLFEGGRLLDRVEPGDIKNKVQSTAHSA
;
A
#
# COMPACT_ATOMS: atom_id res chain seq x y z
N MET A 1 -82.90 -22.97 -10.20
CA MET A 1 -82.07 -23.36 -9.04
C MET A 1 -80.65 -23.60 -9.52
N LYS A 2 -79.72 -22.68 -9.23
CA LYS A 2 -78.29 -22.88 -9.49
C LYS A 2 -77.69 -23.53 -8.25
N VAL A 3 -77.13 -24.73 -8.41
CA VAL A 3 -76.38 -25.43 -7.37
C VAL A 3 -74.91 -25.01 -7.49
N THR A 4 -74.40 -24.54 -6.37
CA THR A 4 -73.01 -24.21 -6.07
C THR A 4 -72.16 -25.47 -5.91
N THR A 5 -70.97 -25.51 -6.51
CA THR A 5 -69.83 -26.28 -5.96
C THR A 5 -68.54 -25.47 -6.10
N ARG A 6 -67.91 -25.25 -4.94
CA ARG A 6 -66.57 -24.70 -4.71
C ARG A 6 -65.56 -25.85 -4.76
N ILE A 7 -64.44 -25.68 -5.47
CA ILE A 7 -63.09 -26.20 -5.13
C ILE A 7 -62.08 -25.18 -5.69
N TRP A 8 -61.66 -24.17 -4.91
CA TRP A 8 -60.45 -24.05 -4.07
C TRP A 8 -59.11 -23.80 -4.80
N PRO A 9 -58.27 -22.85 -4.31
CA PRO A 9 -57.24 -22.17 -5.09
C PRO A 9 -55.83 -22.70 -4.74
N TRP A 10 -55.21 -23.46 -5.65
CA TRP A 10 -53.86 -24.00 -5.45
C TRP A 10 -52.72 -23.10 -5.98
N ARG A 11 -52.97 -21.81 -6.20
CA ARG A 11 -51.95 -20.91 -6.79
C ARG A 11 -51.30 -19.91 -5.84
N PHE A 12 -51.76 -19.79 -4.59
CA PHE A 12 -51.18 -18.85 -3.62
C PHE A 12 -50.21 -19.45 -2.60
N VAL A 13 -50.16 -20.78 -2.44
CA VAL A 13 -49.28 -21.42 -1.44
C VAL A 13 -47.83 -21.60 -1.96
N LEU A 14 -47.63 -21.71 -3.29
CA LEU A 14 -46.29 -21.94 -3.84
C LEU A 14 -45.39 -20.69 -3.86
N VAL A 15 -45.96 -19.48 -3.95
CA VAL A 15 -45.15 -18.25 -3.96
C VAL A 15 -44.64 -17.88 -2.56
N ALA A 16 -45.41 -18.20 -1.52
CA ALA A 16 -44.97 -17.98 -0.14
C ALA A 16 -43.86 -18.96 0.29
N ALA A 17 -43.87 -20.21 -0.22
CA ALA A 17 -42.86 -21.21 0.13
C ALA A 17 -41.47 -20.90 -0.46
N VAL A 18 -41.40 -20.31 -1.66
CA VAL A 18 -40.12 -19.93 -2.30
C VAL A 18 -39.50 -18.70 -1.63
N LEU A 19 -40.31 -17.74 -1.15
CA LEU A 19 -39.83 -16.57 -0.41
C LEU A 19 -39.39 -16.89 1.03
N LEU A 20 -39.96 -17.93 1.66
CA LEU A 20 -39.53 -18.39 2.99
C LEU A 20 -38.27 -19.27 2.92
N LEU A 21 -38.06 -20.02 1.82
CA LEU A 21 -36.82 -20.77 1.60
C LEU A 21 -35.63 -19.88 1.23
N SER A 22 -35.83 -18.77 0.50
CA SER A 22 -34.75 -17.80 0.23
C SER A 22 -34.32 -17.00 1.47
N LEU A 23 -35.20 -16.84 2.46
CA LEU A 23 -34.87 -16.24 3.76
C LEU A 23 -34.20 -17.23 4.75
N LEU A 24 -34.18 -18.53 4.46
CA LEU A 24 -33.56 -19.56 5.30
C LEU A 24 -32.12 -19.93 4.86
N PHE A 25 -31.69 -19.56 3.65
CA PHE A 25 -30.30 -19.72 3.19
C PHE A 25 -29.39 -18.50 3.45
N PHE A 26 -29.94 -17.39 3.96
CA PHE A 26 -29.18 -16.22 4.44
C PHE A 26 -29.11 -16.15 5.98
N LYS A 27 -29.02 -17.31 6.63
CA LYS A 27 -28.53 -17.42 8.00
C LYS A 27 -27.26 -18.27 8.01
N TYR A 28 -26.22 -17.78 7.35
CA TYR A 28 -24.90 -17.96 7.96
C TYR A 28 -25.00 -17.29 9.33
N PRO A 29 -24.64 -17.96 10.44
CA PRO A 29 -24.45 -17.23 11.66
C PRO A 29 -23.34 -16.23 11.34
N PHE A 30 -23.68 -14.93 11.29
CA PHE A 30 -22.72 -13.87 11.51
C PHE A 30 -22.01 -14.29 12.80
N GLY A 31 -20.79 -14.82 12.64
CA GLY A 31 -19.97 -15.24 13.76
C GLY A 31 -19.94 -14.08 14.73
N GLN A 32 -20.08 -14.38 16.02
CA GLN A 32 -19.93 -13.40 17.07
C GLN A 32 -18.67 -12.58 16.76
N HIS A 33 -18.87 -11.30 16.41
CA HIS A 33 -17.78 -10.36 16.24
C HIS A 33 -17.14 -10.20 17.62
N SER A 34 -16.15 -11.04 17.92
CA SER A 34 -15.31 -10.86 19.08
C SER A 34 -14.55 -9.57 18.86
N PHE A 35 -14.92 -8.54 19.63
CA PHE A 35 -14.03 -7.41 19.89
C PHE A 35 -12.64 -7.97 20.22
N PRO A 36 -11.56 -7.37 19.70
CA PRO A 36 -10.22 -7.83 20.03
C PRO A 36 -10.04 -7.87 21.56
N SER A 37 -9.37 -8.92 22.02
CA SER A 37 -9.07 -9.08 23.43
C SER A 37 -8.06 -8.02 23.86
N LYS A 38 -8.02 -7.68 25.16
CA LYS A 38 -7.05 -6.71 25.70
C LYS A 38 -5.58 -7.09 25.42
N ASP A 39 -5.31 -8.33 25.04
CA ASP A 39 -3.98 -8.88 24.76
C ASP A 39 -3.50 -8.63 23.31
N ASP A 40 -4.34 -8.05 22.44
CA ASP A 40 -4.02 -7.79 21.03
C ASP A 40 -3.27 -6.47 20.79
N GLY A 41 -2.71 -5.88 21.85
CA GLY A 41 -1.95 -4.62 21.78
C GLY A 41 -2.87 -3.42 21.62
N ALA A 42 -3.21 -2.80 22.76
CA ALA A 42 -3.74 -1.45 22.93
C ALA A 42 -4.51 -0.84 21.72
N THR A 43 -5.58 -1.48 21.27
CA THR A 43 -6.53 -0.83 20.35
C THR A 43 -7.43 0.07 21.17
N THR A 44 -7.16 1.37 21.15
CA THR A 44 -8.13 2.34 21.64
C THR A 44 -9.34 2.36 20.69
N LEU A 45 -10.53 2.76 21.17
CA LEU A 45 -11.72 2.88 20.31
C LEU A 45 -11.46 3.84 19.12
N GLU A 46 -10.52 4.78 19.28
CA GLU A 46 -10.09 5.73 18.24
C GLU A 46 -9.31 5.07 17.10
N ASP A 47 -8.70 3.92 17.34
CA ASP A 47 -7.95 3.16 16.34
C ASP A 47 -8.81 2.13 15.59
N ALA A 48 -10.04 1.92 16.01
CA ALA A 48 -10.89 0.91 15.42
C ALA A 48 -11.39 1.35 14.02
N ILE A 49 -11.00 0.58 13.01
CA ILE A 49 -11.48 0.75 11.64
C ILE A 49 -12.52 -0.33 11.39
N PHE A 50 -13.72 0.10 11.01
CA PHE A 50 -14.79 -0.81 10.63
C PHE A 50 -15.23 -0.57 9.19
N GLU A 51 -15.45 -1.66 8.46
CA GLU A 51 -15.99 -1.64 7.11
C GLU A 51 -16.97 -2.78 6.94
N ALA A 52 -18.21 -2.49 6.50
CA ALA A 52 -19.27 -3.51 6.39
C ALA A 52 -19.47 -4.35 7.67
N GLY A 53 -19.25 -3.75 8.85
CA GLY A 53 -19.34 -4.44 10.16
C GLY A 53 -18.12 -5.30 10.52
N ILE A 54 -17.11 -5.38 9.65
CA ILE A 54 -15.85 -6.09 9.89
C ILE A 54 -14.85 -5.12 10.53
N PHE A 55 -14.20 -5.57 11.60
CA PHE A 55 -13.08 -4.87 12.22
C PHE A 55 -11.80 -5.12 11.41
N LEU A 56 -11.13 -4.05 10.98
CA LEU A 56 -9.85 -4.11 10.28
C LEU A 56 -8.72 -3.80 11.28
N PRO A 57 -7.80 -4.75 11.53
CA PRO A 57 -6.80 -4.62 12.58
C PRO A 57 -5.78 -3.54 12.23
N SER A 58 -5.58 -2.60 13.15
CA SER A 58 -4.56 -1.56 13.02
C SER A 58 -4.06 -1.13 14.39
N SER A 59 -2.87 -0.54 14.42
CA SER A 59 -2.16 -0.16 15.64
C SER A 59 -1.50 1.20 15.48
N ARG A 60 -1.49 1.95 16.57
CA ARG A 60 -0.64 3.10 16.83
C ARG A 60 0.16 2.82 18.09
N GLY A 61 1.23 3.56 18.30
CA GLY A 61 2.07 3.33 19.48
C GLY A 61 1.31 3.53 20.81
N PRO A 62 1.81 2.97 21.92
CA PRO A 62 3.09 2.26 22.02
C PRO A 62 3.08 0.90 21.34
N PHE A 63 4.07 0.65 20.47
CA PHE A 63 4.22 -0.64 19.80
C PHE A 63 4.81 -1.69 20.76
N ILE A 64 4.36 -2.94 20.59
CA ILE A 64 4.84 -4.10 21.36
C ILE A 64 5.65 -4.99 20.41
N CYS A 65 6.72 -5.62 20.90
CA CYS A 65 7.48 -6.58 20.12
C CYS A 65 7.17 -8.02 20.55
N PRO A 66 6.15 -8.68 19.96
CA PRO A 66 5.80 -10.06 20.28
C PRO A 66 6.66 -11.07 19.49
N VAL A 67 7.98 -10.86 19.45
CA VAL A 67 8.92 -11.68 18.65
C VAL A 67 8.83 -13.19 18.94
N HIS A 68 8.42 -13.57 20.15
CA HIS A 68 8.20 -14.96 20.56
C HIS A 68 7.06 -15.67 19.82
N LYS A 69 6.21 -14.93 19.09
CA LYS A 69 5.12 -15.50 18.26
C LYS A 69 5.59 -15.91 16.87
N LEU A 70 6.80 -15.54 16.45
CA LEU A 70 7.32 -15.93 15.14
C LEU A 70 7.77 -17.40 15.15
N PRO A 71 7.45 -18.17 14.11
CA PRO A 71 7.78 -19.59 14.03
C PRO A 71 9.27 -19.85 13.74
N GLU A 72 10.00 -18.83 13.28
CA GLU A 72 11.37 -18.95 12.76
C GLU A 72 12.35 -18.06 13.54
N GLN A 73 13.65 -18.27 13.27
CA GLN A 73 14.68 -17.37 13.76
C GLN A 73 14.48 -15.98 13.13
N VAL A 74 14.84 -14.94 13.88
CA VAL A 74 14.83 -13.55 13.41
C VAL A 74 16.23 -13.00 13.37
N ARG A 75 16.50 -12.13 12.41
CA ARG A 75 17.72 -11.33 12.37
C ARG A 75 17.39 -9.89 12.74
N MET A 76 18.35 -9.23 13.37
CA MET A 76 18.26 -7.81 13.70
C MET A 76 19.49 -7.11 13.15
N ARG A 77 19.29 -6.01 12.42
CA ARG A 77 20.37 -5.14 11.95
C ARG A 77 20.07 -3.69 12.31
N THR A 78 21.11 -2.94 12.66
CA THR A 78 21.05 -1.48 12.69
C THR A 78 21.64 -0.94 11.39
N ASN A 79 20.87 -0.17 10.62
CA ASN A 79 21.35 0.42 9.38
C ASN A 79 22.23 1.67 9.63
N LYS A 80 22.77 2.27 8.57
CA LYS A 80 23.66 3.45 8.66
C LYS A 80 22.97 4.70 9.23
N GLN A 81 21.65 4.70 9.33
CA GLN A 81 20.83 5.76 9.92
C GLN A 81 20.48 5.49 11.39
N ASN A 82 21.12 4.50 12.03
CA ASN A 82 20.83 4.05 13.39
C ASN A 82 19.40 3.52 13.58
N VAL A 83 18.80 3.00 12.51
CA VAL A 83 17.48 2.39 12.55
C VAL A 83 17.62 0.90 12.73
N VAL A 84 16.98 0.35 13.75
CA VAL A 84 16.92 -1.09 14.00
C VAL A 84 15.84 -1.71 13.13
N VAL A 85 16.19 -2.71 12.33
CA VAL A 85 15.27 -3.46 11.47
C VAL A 85 15.34 -4.93 11.84
N LEU A 86 14.18 -5.54 12.05
CA LEU A 86 14.06 -6.99 12.18
C LEU A 86 13.63 -7.58 10.85
N GLY A 87 14.24 -8.71 10.50
CA GLY A 87 13.93 -9.48 9.30
C GLY A 87 13.88 -10.98 9.59
N HIS A 88 13.51 -11.74 8.56
CA HIS A 88 13.45 -13.19 8.61
C HIS A 88 14.85 -13.82 8.76
N GLY A 89 14.92 -15.01 9.34
CA GLY A 89 16.17 -15.65 9.77
C GLY A 89 16.95 -16.40 8.69
N SER A 90 16.29 -16.79 7.59
CA SER A 90 16.89 -17.58 6.51
C SER A 90 16.20 -17.34 5.17
N ALA A 91 17.01 -17.27 4.10
CA ALA A 91 16.58 -17.28 2.70
C ALA A 91 15.44 -16.29 2.39
N ASP A 92 15.65 -15.01 2.69
CA ASP A 92 14.68 -13.97 2.31
C ASP A 92 15.43 -12.83 1.64
N LEU A 93 15.13 -12.59 0.36
CA LEU A 93 15.86 -11.63 -0.48
C LEU A 93 15.98 -10.25 0.16
N ILE A 94 14.90 -9.77 0.78
CA ILE A 94 14.87 -8.44 1.39
C ILE A 94 15.66 -8.45 2.70
N SER A 95 15.47 -9.46 3.56
CA SER A 95 16.22 -9.59 4.81
C SER A 95 17.72 -9.80 4.58
N ASP A 96 18.10 -10.55 3.53
CA ASP A 96 19.48 -10.80 3.17
C ASP A 96 20.14 -9.55 2.54
N ALA A 97 19.45 -8.83 1.64
CA ALA A 97 19.93 -7.53 1.15
C ALA A 97 20.04 -6.49 2.28
N LEU A 98 19.06 -6.46 3.19
CA LEU A 98 19.16 -5.68 4.41
C LEU A 98 20.32 -6.13 5.28
N TRP A 99 20.71 -7.41 5.29
CA TRP A 99 21.81 -7.95 6.09
C TRP A 99 23.20 -7.73 5.47
N GLU A 100 23.28 -7.65 4.15
CA GLU A 100 24.52 -7.39 3.42
C GLU A 100 24.74 -5.87 3.26
N ASP A 101 23.80 -5.19 2.61
CA ASP A 101 23.95 -3.80 2.18
C ASP A 101 23.37 -2.76 3.14
N GLY A 102 22.47 -3.20 4.02
CA GLY A 102 21.84 -2.37 5.05
C GLY A 102 20.68 -1.56 4.49
N LYS A 103 20.26 -1.88 3.27
CA LYS A 103 19.31 -1.12 2.45
C LYS A 103 18.61 -2.05 1.46
N TRP A 104 17.40 -1.69 1.09
CA TRP A 104 16.62 -2.27 -0.01
C TRP A 104 16.14 -1.12 -0.91
N GLU A 105 16.09 -1.32 -2.23
CA GLU A 105 15.58 -0.34 -3.21
C GLU A 105 16.12 1.09 -3.04
N PHE A 106 17.41 1.23 -2.75
CA PHE A 106 17.98 2.52 -2.32
C PHE A 106 17.77 3.67 -3.33
N LYS A 107 17.83 3.39 -4.65
CA LYS A 107 17.59 4.38 -5.71
C LYS A 107 16.18 4.97 -5.58
N GLN A 108 15.17 4.11 -5.53
CA GLN A 108 13.78 4.52 -5.42
C GLN A 108 13.49 5.20 -4.07
N LEU A 109 13.99 4.64 -2.97
CA LEU A 109 13.85 5.22 -1.64
C LEU A 109 14.44 6.64 -1.57
N SER A 110 15.60 6.86 -2.19
CA SER A 110 16.22 8.18 -2.26
C SER A 110 15.35 9.20 -3.02
N TYR A 111 14.69 8.77 -4.11
CA TYR A 111 13.79 9.64 -4.86
C TYR A 111 12.54 9.98 -4.04
N MET A 112 11.97 9.00 -3.34
CA MET A 112 10.86 9.23 -2.42
C MET A 112 11.24 10.25 -1.33
N GLU A 113 12.42 10.09 -0.71
CA GLU A 113 12.92 11.04 0.30
C GLU A 113 13.02 12.46 -0.25
N THR A 114 13.61 12.65 -1.44
CA THR A 114 13.75 13.97 -2.09
C THR A 114 12.38 14.60 -2.35
N TYR A 115 11.40 13.83 -2.85
CA TYR A 115 10.02 14.31 -3.02
C TYR A 115 9.36 14.69 -1.70
N MET A 116 9.46 13.83 -0.68
CA MET A 116 8.87 14.09 0.64
C MET A 116 9.42 15.39 1.23
N HIS A 117 10.73 15.62 1.14
CA HIS A 117 11.37 16.83 1.64
C HIS A 117 10.94 18.09 0.86
N ALA A 118 10.93 18.03 -0.47
CA ALA A 118 10.54 19.15 -1.32
C ALA A 118 9.07 19.54 -1.11
N ILE A 119 8.18 18.55 -1.13
CA ILE A 119 6.73 18.77 -0.96
C ILE A 119 6.42 19.32 0.44
N ARG A 120 6.99 18.73 1.50
CA ARG A 120 6.79 19.22 2.88
C ARG A 120 7.31 20.65 3.06
N SER A 121 8.35 21.05 2.34
CA SER A 121 8.87 22.43 2.40
C SER A 121 7.92 23.46 1.78
N MET A 122 7.03 23.03 0.88
CA MET A 122 6.03 23.87 0.21
C MET A 122 4.66 23.82 0.89
N ASP A 123 4.25 22.65 1.40
CA ASP A 123 3.03 22.47 2.22
C ASP A 123 3.38 21.61 3.44
N VAL A 124 3.61 22.25 4.59
CA VAL A 124 3.98 21.57 5.85
C VAL A 124 2.92 20.59 6.35
N LYS A 125 1.67 20.70 5.90
CA LYS A 125 0.59 19.75 6.24
C LYS A 125 0.60 18.50 5.37
N ARG A 126 1.45 18.47 4.35
CA ARG A 126 1.62 17.37 3.39
C ARG A 126 2.95 16.65 3.64
N ASP A 127 2.97 15.95 4.76
CA ASP A 127 4.08 15.14 5.26
C ASP A 127 3.70 13.64 5.39
N GLY A 128 2.54 13.26 4.86
CA GLY A 128 2.05 11.89 4.88
C GLY A 128 2.71 11.02 3.82
N TYR A 129 3.14 9.82 4.22
CA TYR A 129 3.63 8.74 3.38
C TYR A 129 2.69 7.54 3.51
N LEU A 130 2.18 7.05 2.39
CA LEU A 130 1.40 5.80 2.34
C LEU A 130 2.31 4.68 1.83
N ASP A 131 2.46 3.61 2.61
CA ASP A 131 3.28 2.43 2.26
C ASP A 131 2.36 1.21 2.10
N LEU A 132 1.96 0.90 0.87
CA LEU A 132 1.12 -0.26 0.56
C LEU A 132 2.02 -1.43 0.19
N GLY A 133 1.99 -2.48 1.02
CA GLY A 133 2.95 -3.58 0.97
C GLY A 133 4.21 -3.25 1.74
N ALA A 134 4.04 -2.86 3.01
CA ALA A 134 5.13 -2.41 3.85
C ALA A 134 6.12 -3.54 4.18
N ASN A 135 5.70 -4.81 4.10
CA ASN A 135 6.50 -5.98 4.42
C ASN A 135 7.16 -5.83 5.81
N ILE A 136 8.46 -6.05 5.95
CA ILE A 136 9.21 -5.83 7.19
C ILE A 136 9.55 -4.35 7.47
N GLY A 137 9.07 -3.44 6.63
CA GLY A 137 9.05 -1.99 6.84
C GLY A 137 10.31 -1.23 6.45
N THR A 138 11.05 -1.68 5.45
CA THR A 138 12.26 -0.99 4.97
C THR A 138 11.99 0.48 4.59
N HIS A 139 10.93 0.72 3.83
CA HIS A 139 10.48 2.06 3.44
C HIS A 139 9.81 2.79 4.60
N THR A 140 8.87 2.13 5.30
CA THR A 140 8.19 2.65 6.49
C THR A 140 9.16 3.22 7.54
N LEU A 141 10.16 2.44 7.95
CA LEU A 141 11.11 2.83 8.99
C LEU A 141 12.05 3.96 8.51
N ASN A 142 12.44 3.95 7.24
CA ASN A 142 13.22 5.03 6.66
C ASN A 142 12.44 6.36 6.73
N MET A 143 11.20 6.38 6.23
CA MET A 143 10.37 7.59 6.20
C MET A 143 10.05 8.10 7.61
N ALA A 144 9.77 7.19 8.56
CA ALA A 144 9.57 7.55 9.96
C ALA A 144 10.81 8.19 10.59
N THR A 145 12.01 7.67 10.31
CA THR A 145 13.30 8.25 10.76
C THR A 145 13.52 9.68 10.25
N ARG A 146 12.95 10.03 9.09
CA ARG A 146 12.99 11.40 8.54
C ARG A 146 11.90 12.33 9.10
N GLY A 147 11.12 11.84 10.06
CA GLY A 147 10.08 12.57 10.75
C GLY A 147 8.78 12.73 9.95
N PHE A 148 8.57 11.92 8.92
CA PHE A 148 7.31 11.90 8.17
C PHE A 148 6.26 11.05 8.89
N ARG A 149 4.98 11.36 8.65
CA ARG A 149 3.86 10.55 9.14
C ARG A 149 3.62 9.40 8.17
N VAL A 150 3.70 8.17 8.65
CA VAL A 150 3.60 6.97 7.80
C VAL A 150 2.34 6.19 8.13
N HIS A 151 1.62 5.79 7.09
CA HIS A 151 0.55 4.82 7.18
C HIS A 151 0.96 3.58 6.37
N ALA A 152 1.33 2.53 7.10
CA ALA A 152 1.85 1.30 6.53
C ALA A 152 0.74 0.25 6.44
N PHE A 153 0.63 -0.46 5.33
CA PHE A 153 -0.29 -1.57 5.13
C PHE A 153 0.50 -2.84 4.87
N GLU A 154 0.32 -3.82 5.74
CA GLU A 154 0.93 -5.14 5.59
C GLU A 154 -0.10 -6.20 6.04
N PRO A 155 -0.59 -7.06 5.13
CA PRO A 155 -1.52 -8.11 5.53
C PRO A 155 -0.83 -9.30 6.21
N THR A 156 0.43 -9.62 5.89
CA THR A 156 1.07 -10.87 6.30
C THR A 156 1.37 -10.86 7.81
N PRO A 157 0.84 -11.81 8.61
CA PRO A 157 1.00 -11.79 10.06
C PRO A 157 2.46 -11.79 10.55
N ASN A 158 3.34 -12.56 9.92
CA ASN A 158 4.75 -12.62 10.29
C ASN A 158 5.48 -11.29 10.02
N ASN A 159 5.24 -10.68 8.86
CA ASN A 159 5.80 -9.37 8.51
C ASN A 159 5.30 -8.28 9.46
N ASN A 160 4.02 -8.32 9.83
CA ASN A 160 3.44 -7.42 10.83
C ASN A 160 4.17 -7.50 12.17
N ILE A 161 4.50 -8.70 12.66
CA ILE A 161 5.24 -8.85 13.93
C ILE A 161 6.65 -8.26 13.82
N LEU A 162 7.37 -8.55 12.73
CA LEU A 162 8.72 -8.01 12.49
C LEU A 162 8.71 -6.47 12.40
N LEU A 163 7.75 -5.91 11.68
CA LEU A 163 7.57 -4.47 11.55
C LEU A 163 7.20 -3.83 12.89
N GLU A 164 6.24 -4.39 13.62
CA GLU A 164 5.83 -3.87 14.93
C GLU A 164 6.99 -3.89 15.95
N CYS A 165 7.79 -4.95 15.96
CA CYS A 165 9.03 -5.01 16.74
C CYS A 165 10.02 -3.90 16.35
N SER A 166 10.23 -3.69 15.05
CA SER A 166 11.12 -2.64 14.55
C SER A 166 10.62 -1.25 14.96
N LEU A 167 9.30 -1.00 14.86
CA LEU A 167 8.68 0.26 15.30
C LEU A 167 8.88 0.50 16.80
N ALA A 168 8.69 -0.54 17.63
CA ALA A 168 8.88 -0.47 19.08
C ALA A 168 10.34 -0.13 19.45
N LEU A 169 11.31 -0.80 18.82
CA LEU A 169 12.74 -0.59 19.11
C LEU A 169 13.24 0.80 18.71
N ASN A 170 12.65 1.40 17.66
CA ASN A 170 12.98 2.75 17.22
C ASN A 170 12.08 3.84 17.82
N ARG A 171 11.06 3.49 18.62
CA ARG A 171 10.12 4.41 19.26
C ARG A 171 9.33 5.29 18.27
N PHE A 172 8.83 4.70 17.19
CA PHE A 172 8.05 5.42 16.17
C PHE A 172 6.55 5.54 16.47
N ASP A 173 6.20 5.54 17.76
CA ASP A 173 4.84 5.52 18.28
C ASP A 173 3.97 6.69 17.79
N ASP A 174 4.57 7.86 17.61
CA ASP A 174 3.92 9.10 17.17
C ASP A 174 3.96 9.32 15.64
N ARG A 175 4.68 8.47 14.91
CA ARG A 175 4.93 8.65 13.46
C ARG A 175 4.25 7.63 12.59
N VAL A 176 4.07 6.41 13.07
CA VAL A 176 3.59 5.31 12.25
C VAL A 176 2.23 4.84 12.71
N ARG A 177 1.32 4.61 11.76
CA ARG A 177 0.15 3.77 11.93
C ARG A 177 0.35 2.50 11.11
N LEU A 178 0.42 1.35 11.78
CA LEU A 178 0.52 0.05 11.14
C LEU A 178 -0.88 -0.55 10.97
N ASN A 179 -1.27 -0.77 9.73
CA ASN A 179 -2.55 -1.35 9.34
C ASN A 179 -2.29 -2.80 8.92
N LYS A 180 -2.72 -3.75 9.76
CA LYS A 180 -2.40 -5.19 9.66
C LYS A 180 -3.38 -5.90 8.69
N PHE A 181 -3.72 -5.23 7.58
CA PHE A 181 -4.67 -5.68 6.57
C PHE A 181 -4.24 -5.15 5.19
N GLY A 182 -4.64 -5.84 4.13
CA GLY A 182 -4.37 -5.44 2.76
C GLY A 182 -5.46 -4.51 2.20
N LEU A 183 -5.15 -3.79 1.14
CA LEU A 183 -6.13 -2.98 0.42
C LEU A 183 -6.51 -3.65 -0.89
N GLY A 184 -7.80 -3.63 -1.20
CA GLY A 184 -8.32 -4.21 -2.44
C GLY A 184 -9.63 -3.58 -2.88
N ASP A 185 -10.28 -4.24 -3.84
CA ASP A 185 -11.54 -3.80 -4.46
C ASP A 185 -12.78 -4.31 -3.72
N ARG A 186 -12.60 -4.93 -2.55
CA ARG A 186 -13.66 -5.47 -1.70
C ARG A 186 -13.16 -5.65 -0.27
N VAL A 187 -14.12 -5.69 0.64
CA VAL A 187 -13.88 -6.08 2.04
C VAL A 187 -14.02 -7.58 2.18
N GLY A 188 -13.13 -8.21 2.93
CA GLY A 188 -13.25 -9.65 3.21
C GLY A 188 -11.98 -10.24 3.79
N GLN A 189 -11.90 -11.56 3.76
CA GLN A 189 -10.69 -12.29 4.11
C GLN A 189 -10.00 -12.81 2.85
N VAL A 190 -8.68 -12.89 2.92
CA VAL A 190 -7.83 -13.49 1.89
C VAL A 190 -6.79 -14.38 2.53
N CYS A 191 -6.31 -15.35 1.75
CA CYS A 191 -5.18 -16.14 2.16
C CYS A 191 -3.89 -15.51 1.66
N MET A 192 -2.98 -15.17 2.58
CA MET A 192 -1.64 -14.74 2.24
C MET A 192 -0.76 -15.97 2.04
N LYS A 193 -0.26 -16.17 0.82
CA LYS A 193 0.74 -17.19 0.51
C LYS A 193 2.08 -16.53 0.29
N SER A 194 3.05 -16.91 1.12
CA SER A 194 4.44 -16.51 1.00
C SER A 194 5.24 -17.71 0.48
N MET A 195 6.22 -17.45 -0.38
CA MET A 195 7.23 -18.44 -0.72
C MET A 195 8.24 -18.47 0.43
N PRO A 196 8.61 -19.64 0.99
CA PRO A 196 9.56 -19.71 2.11
C PRO A 196 10.92 -19.04 1.84
N GLU A 197 11.28 -18.91 0.56
CA GLU A 197 12.54 -18.31 0.09
C GLU A 197 12.39 -16.82 -0.35
N ASN A 198 11.17 -16.27 -0.29
CA ASN A 198 10.88 -14.88 -0.67
C ASN A 198 9.60 -14.39 0.01
N TRP A 199 9.72 -13.97 1.27
CA TRP A 199 8.58 -13.45 2.04
C TRP A 199 8.08 -12.11 1.50
N GLY A 200 8.90 -11.41 0.71
CA GLY A 200 8.49 -10.21 -0.03
C GLY A 200 7.51 -10.47 -1.17
N ASP A 201 7.44 -11.69 -1.70
CA ASP A 201 6.52 -12.08 -2.76
C ASP A 201 5.23 -12.69 -2.19
N SER A 202 4.76 -12.15 -1.05
CA SER A 202 3.53 -12.61 -0.41
C SER A 202 2.30 -12.16 -1.20
N ARG A 203 1.46 -13.12 -1.62
CA ARG A 203 0.31 -12.86 -2.50
C ARG A 203 -1.01 -13.21 -1.85
N ALA A 204 -2.04 -12.44 -2.16
CA ALA A 204 -3.41 -12.71 -1.74
C ALA A 204 -4.08 -13.69 -2.71
N GLU A 205 -4.47 -14.86 -2.21
CA GLU A 205 -5.19 -15.88 -2.99
C GLU A 205 -6.62 -16.11 -2.46
N PRO A 206 -7.59 -16.41 -3.35
CA PRO A 206 -8.97 -16.71 -2.96
C PRO A 206 -9.17 -18.13 -2.37
N ASP A 207 -8.10 -18.78 -1.90
CA ASP A 207 -8.08 -20.20 -1.52
C ASP A 207 -8.98 -20.54 -0.32
N THR A 208 -9.78 -21.60 -0.47
CA THR A 208 -10.68 -22.15 0.56
C THR A 208 -9.98 -22.97 1.64
N SER A 209 -8.72 -23.40 1.43
CA SER A 209 -7.93 -24.13 2.44
C SER A 209 -6.86 -23.27 3.09
N CYS A 210 -7.20 -22.04 3.44
CA CYS A 210 -6.27 -21.14 4.09
C CYS A 210 -6.02 -21.54 5.56
N PRO A 211 -4.77 -21.81 5.97
CA PRO A 211 -4.49 -22.04 7.37
C PRO A 211 -4.66 -20.74 8.17
N PRO A 212 -5.10 -20.79 9.44
CA PRO A 212 -5.40 -19.59 10.23
C PRO A 212 -4.27 -18.56 10.30
N GLU A 213 -3.02 -19.01 10.31
CA GLU A 213 -1.80 -18.19 10.34
C GLU A 213 -1.53 -17.42 9.03
N SER A 214 -2.17 -17.81 7.92
CA SER A 214 -2.10 -17.12 6.63
C SER A 214 -3.33 -16.27 6.35
N LEU A 215 -4.37 -16.36 7.18
CA LEU A 215 -5.62 -15.65 6.97
C LEU A 215 -5.46 -14.17 7.32
N SER A 216 -5.78 -13.29 6.38
CA SER A 216 -5.66 -11.84 6.54
C SER A 216 -6.92 -11.11 6.08
N TRP A 217 -7.07 -9.87 6.52
CA TRP A 217 -8.20 -9.02 6.14
C TRP A 217 -7.85 -8.16 4.92
N LEU A 218 -8.87 -7.89 4.11
CA LEU A 218 -8.88 -6.83 3.10
C LEU A 218 -9.89 -5.74 3.50
N GLY A 219 -9.46 -4.49 3.34
CA GLY A 219 -10.31 -3.29 3.41
C GLY A 219 -10.17 -2.46 2.14
N THR A 220 -10.84 -1.31 2.10
CA THR A 220 -10.79 -0.41 0.93
C THR A 220 -10.13 0.93 1.26
N MET A 221 -9.47 1.53 0.27
CA MET A 221 -8.80 2.81 0.45
C MET A 221 -9.80 3.94 0.72
N ASN A 222 -11.00 3.92 0.14
CA ASN A 222 -12.05 4.90 0.39
C ASN A 222 -12.48 4.90 1.86
N ASN A 223 -12.73 3.73 2.44
CA ASN A 223 -13.06 3.64 3.86
C ASN A 223 -11.89 4.12 4.73
N TYR A 224 -10.66 3.71 4.39
CA TYR A 224 -9.47 4.18 5.10
C TYR A 224 -9.34 5.71 5.06
N TYR A 225 -9.48 6.30 3.87
CA TYR A 225 -9.42 7.74 3.68
C TYR A 225 -10.46 8.45 4.55
N VAL A 226 -11.72 8.05 4.47
CA VAL A 226 -12.83 8.66 5.23
C VAL A 226 -12.59 8.58 6.75
N ARG A 227 -12.12 7.44 7.26
CA ARG A 227 -11.97 7.22 8.70
C ARG A 227 -10.69 7.83 9.27
N VAL A 228 -9.59 7.72 8.54
CA VAL A 228 -8.23 7.92 9.08
C VAL A 228 -7.54 9.16 8.52
N LEU A 229 -7.72 9.48 7.24
CA LEU A 229 -6.93 10.52 6.57
C LEU A 229 -7.67 11.84 6.38
N ARG A 230 -8.97 11.79 6.05
CA ARG A 230 -9.78 12.94 5.64
C ARG A 230 -9.72 14.06 6.68
N GLY A 231 -9.20 15.22 6.29
CA GLY A 231 -9.02 16.40 7.16
C GLY A 231 -7.89 16.30 8.19
N LYS A 232 -7.11 15.20 8.21
CA LYS A 232 -6.10 14.90 9.24
C LYS A 232 -4.68 14.82 8.70
N ASN A 233 -4.48 14.20 7.52
CA ASN A 233 -3.16 14.05 6.91
C ASN A 233 -3.26 14.14 5.39
N LYS A 234 -2.54 15.10 4.79
CA LYS A 234 -2.35 15.13 3.33
C LYS A 234 -1.18 14.24 2.94
N ILE A 235 -1.32 13.52 1.84
CA ILE A 235 -0.31 12.58 1.37
C ILE A 235 0.62 13.28 0.38
N ALA A 236 1.93 13.19 0.62
CA ALA A 236 2.95 13.63 -0.31
C ALA A 236 3.30 12.49 -1.28
N VAL A 237 3.73 11.37 -0.74
CA VAL A 237 4.17 10.21 -1.51
C VAL A 237 3.38 8.96 -1.10
N MET A 238 3.04 8.15 -2.08
CA MET A 238 2.47 6.81 -1.91
C MET A 238 3.41 5.80 -2.58
N LYS A 239 3.74 4.70 -1.90
CA LYS A 239 4.30 3.48 -2.50
C LYS A 239 3.19 2.45 -2.63
N ILE A 240 3.16 1.74 -3.75
CA ILE A 240 2.28 0.59 -3.99
C ILE A 240 3.09 -0.57 -4.56
N ASP A 241 3.20 -1.63 -3.79
CA ASP A 241 3.93 -2.84 -4.14
C ASP A 241 3.27 -3.98 -3.41
N ILE A 242 2.17 -4.47 -3.99
CA ILE A 242 1.26 -5.43 -3.37
C ILE A 242 1.05 -6.64 -4.30
N GLN A 243 2.08 -6.94 -5.07
CA GLN A 243 2.28 -8.17 -5.81
C GLN A 243 1.10 -8.53 -6.74
N GLY A 244 0.66 -7.55 -7.54
CA GLY A 244 -0.41 -7.71 -8.55
C GLY A 244 -1.78 -7.18 -8.12
N SER A 245 -1.93 -6.75 -6.86
CA SER A 245 -3.17 -6.17 -6.33
C SER A 245 -3.23 -4.64 -6.48
N GLU A 246 -2.28 -4.01 -7.17
CA GLU A 246 -2.10 -2.55 -7.23
C GLU A 246 -3.39 -1.87 -7.71
N ILE A 247 -3.96 -2.34 -8.83
CA ILE A 247 -5.19 -1.73 -9.36
C ILE A 247 -6.40 -2.06 -8.50
N GLY A 248 -6.44 -3.24 -7.87
CA GLY A 248 -7.48 -3.60 -6.91
C GLY A 248 -7.55 -2.58 -5.76
N ALA A 249 -6.41 -2.19 -5.20
CA ALA A 249 -6.34 -1.16 -4.16
C ALA A 249 -6.75 0.24 -4.66
N LEU A 250 -6.47 0.56 -5.93
CA LEU A 250 -6.74 1.87 -6.52
C LEU A 250 -8.19 2.06 -7.00
N ARG A 251 -8.87 1.00 -7.48
CA ARG A 251 -10.28 1.07 -7.93
C ARG A 251 -11.21 1.68 -6.88
N LEU A 252 -10.94 1.39 -5.61
CA LEU A 252 -11.66 1.94 -4.47
C LEU A 252 -10.85 2.99 -3.69
N ALA A 253 -10.01 3.76 -4.39
CA ALA A 253 -9.30 4.91 -3.83
C ALA A 253 -9.81 6.27 -4.36
N THR A 254 -10.92 6.27 -5.10
CA THR A 254 -11.46 7.47 -5.77
C THR A 254 -11.60 8.67 -4.85
N ASP A 255 -12.14 8.51 -3.64
CA ASP A 255 -12.35 9.60 -2.70
C ASP A 255 -11.03 10.28 -2.28
N LEU A 256 -9.94 9.50 -2.19
CA LEU A 256 -8.61 10.02 -1.87
C LEU A 256 -8.06 10.82 -3.05
N PHE A 257 -8.16 10.27 -4.27
CA PHE A 257 -7.59 10.86 -5.48
C PHE A 257 -8.38 12.07 -6.03
N ASP A 258 -9.70 12.08 -5.82
CA ASP A 258 -10.58 13.23 -6.07
C ASP A 258 -10.32 14.39 -5.10
N SER A 259 -9.74 14.09 -3.93
CA SER A 259 -9.43 15.10 -2.92
C SER A 259 -8.11 15.83 -3.19
N GLU A 260 -8.01 17.07 -2.69
CA GLU A 260 -6.74 17.78 -2.56
C GLU A 260 -5.80 17.15 -1.53
N GLU A 261 -6.22 16.13 -0.77
CA GLU A 261 -5.43 15.45 0.25
C GLU A 261 -4.70 14.20 -0.30
N GLY A 262 -5.05 13.78 -1.52
CA GLY A 262 -4.46 12.65 -2.23
C GLY A 262 -2.95 12.82 -2.52
N PRO A 263 -2.27 11.73 -2.92
CA PRO A 263 -0.84 11.73 -3.14
C PRO A 263 -0.43 12.70 -4.26
N VAL A 264 0.77 13.24 -4.13
CA VAL A 264 1.40 14.09 -5.16
C VAL A 264 2.25 13.23 -6.10
N VAL A 265 2.94 12.24 -5.53
CA VAL A 265 3.76 11.28 -6.26
C VAL A 265 3.38 9.87 -5.81
N VAL A 266 3.28 8.97 -6.76
CA VAL A 266 3.04 7.55 -6.51
C VAL A 266 4.16 6.73 -7.15
N PHE A 267 4.79 5.88 -6.35
CA PHE A 267 5.76 4.90 -6.82
C PHE A 267 5.08 3.54 -6.81
N PHE A 268 5.11 2.82 -7.91
CA PHE A 268 4.40 1.56 -8.01
C PHE A 268 5.09 0.55 -8.93
N GLU A 269 4.93 -0.72 -8.63
CA GLU A 269 5.32 -1.80 -9.52
C GLU A 269 4.26 -1.98 -10.62
N TYR A 270 4.69 -2.02 -11.86
CA TYR A 270 3.88 -2.45 -13.00
C TYR A 270 4.35 -3.83 -13.41
N ASP A 271 3.60 -4.86 -13.06
CA ASP A 271 3.86 -6.26 -13.47
C ASP A 271 2.65 -6.84 -14.19
N ILE A 272 2.83 -7.16 -15.47
CA ILE A 272 1.76 -7.70 -16.33
C ILE A 272 1.31 -9.09 -15.87
N ALA A 273 2.26 -9.94 -15.48
CA ALA A 273 1.97 -11.32 -15.09
C ALA A 273 1.27 -11.37 -13.74
N LEU A 274 1.74 -10.61 -12.74
CA LEU A 274 1.14 -10.57 -11.41
C LEU A 274 -0.26 -9.95 -11.43
N ASN A 275 -0.45 -8.84 -12.18
CA ASN A 275 -1.77 -8.26 -12.35
C ASN A 275 -2.73 -9.27 -12.98
N LYS A 276 -2.32 -9.92 -14.08
CA LYS A 276 -3.15 -10.95 -14.74
C LYS A 276 -3.49 -12.11 -13.80
N ASN A 277 -2.53 -12.60 -13.02
CA ASN A 277 -2.75 -13.68 -12.05
C ASN A 277 -3.72 -13.26 -10.93
N SER A 278 -3.75 -11.97 -10.60
CA SER A 278 -4.69 -11.38 -9.64
C SER A 278 -6.06 -11.04 -10.25
N GLY A 279 -6.29 -11.37 -11.53
CA GLY A 279 -7.55 -11.06 -12.22
C GLY A 279 -7.66 -9.61 -12.69
N HIS A 280 -6.53 -8.93 -12.83
CA HIS A 280 -6.42 -7.52 -13.19
C HIS A 280 -5.83 -7.29 -14.58
N ASP A 281 -6.13 -6.13 -15.16
CA ASP A 281 -5.57 -5.67 -16.43
C ASP A 281 -4.49 -4.60 -16.16
N ALA A 282 -3.22 -4.92 -16.41
CA ALA A 282 -2.12 -4.03 -16.04
C ALA A 282 -2.20 -2.62 -16.65
N PRO A 283 -2.57 -2.42 -17.94
CA PRO A 283 -2.79 -1.10 -18.53
C PRO A 283 -3.80 -0.22 -17.77
N GLU A 284 -4.73 -0.81 -16.99
CA GLU A 284 -5.66 -0.08 -16.15
C GLU A 284 -4.94 0.78 -15.10
N LEU A 285 -3.79 0.35 -14.57
CA LEU A 285 -2.96 1.15 -13.67
C LEU A 285 -2.51 2.47 -14.32
N LEU A 286 -2.00 2.38 -15.54
CA LEU A 286 -1.52 3.56 -16.27
C LEU A 286 -2.67 4.51 -16.60
N LYS A 287 -3.80 3.95 -17.06
CA LYS A 287 -5.03 4.71 -17.33
C LYS A 287 -5.57 5.38 -16.07
N PHE A 288 -5.55 4.71 -14.92
CA PHE A 288 -6.00 5.26 -13.64
C PHE A 288 -5.22 6.53 -13.32
N PHE A 289 -3.89 6.45 -13.27
CA PHE A 289 -3.06 7.62 -12.95
C PHE A 289 -3.21 8.75 -13.97
N HIS A 290 -3.27 8.42 -15.26
CA HIS A 290 -3.50 9.41 -16.31
C HIS A 290 -4.84 10.15 -16.15
N ASN A 291 -5.92 9.43 -15.82
CA ASN A 291 -7.23 10.01 -15.59
C ASN A 291 -7.28 10.95 -14.38
N TYR A 292 -6.39 10.75 -13.39
CA TYR A 292 -6.21 11.64 -12.24
C TYR A 292 -5.13 12.72 -12.44
N ASP A 293 -4.77 13.00 -13.68
CA ASP A 293 -3.81 14.05 -14.06
C ASP A 293 -2.38 13.80 -13.54
N PHE A 294 -1.94 12.55 -13.60
CA PHE A 294 -0.54 12.19 -13.39
C PHE A 294 0.15 11.92 -14.74
N ASP A 295 1.40 12.39 -14.84
CA ASP A 295 2.34 11.88 -15.84
C ASP A 295 3.11 10.71 -15.27
N ILE A 296 3.39 9.71 -16.10
CA ILE A 296 4.02 8.45 -15.70
C ILE A 296 5.42 8.39 -16.30
N TYR A 297 6.40 7.99 -15.49
CA TYR A 297 7.80 7.93 -15.85
C TYR A 297 8.42 6.61 -15.41
N ARG A 298 9.37 6.11 -16.21
CA ARG A 298 10.22 4.99 -15.81
C ARG A 298 11.23 5.41 -14.75
N ILE A 299 11.46 4.58 -13.74
CA ILE A 299 12.50 4.85 -12.74
C ILE A 299 13.89 4.64 -13.30
N GLU A 300 14.05 3.77 -14.29
CA GLU A 300 15.40 3.41 -14.74
C GLU A 300 16.05 4.53 -15.54
N ASP A 301 15.36 5.00 -16.58
CA ASP A 301 15.88 5.99 -17.53
C ASP A 301 15.17 7.36 -17.48
N GLN A 302 14.20 7.53 -16.57
CA GLN A 302 13.40 8.74 -16.39
C GLN A 302 12.48 9.11 -17.56
N THR A 303 12.32 8.25 -18.56
CA THR A 303 11.50 8.54 -19.72
C THR A 303 10.02 8.60 -19.36
N ALA A 304 9.29 9.55 -19.93
CA ALA A 304 7.84 9.63 -19.81
C ALA A 304 7.16 8.56 -20.68
N ILE A 305 6.08 7.98 -20.17
CA ILE A 305 5.25 7.00 -20.88
C ILE A 305 4.06 7.73 -21.49
N SER A 306 3.93 7.67 -22.82
CA SER A 306 2.81 8.27 -23.54
C SER A 306 1.52 7.48 -23.31
N SER A 307 0.39 8.17 -23.16
CA SER A 307 -0.92 7.50 -23.05
C SER A 307 -1.30 6.72 -24.30
N ALA A 308 -0.72 7.06 -25.46
CA ALA A 308 -0.87 6.28 -26.70
C ALA A 308 -0.25 4.87 -26.61
N ASP A 309 0.65 4.64 -25.64
CA ASP A 309 1.40 3.39 -25.49
C ASP A 309 0.85 2.47 -24.40
N PHE A 310 -0.11 2.93 -23.58
CA PHE A 310 -0.56 2.18 -22.41
C PHE A 310 -1.03 0.76 -22.71
N GLU A 311 -1.79 0.56 -23.80
CA GLU A 311 -2.32 -0.77 -24.16
C GLU A 311 -1.22 -1.76 -24.55
N ARG A 312 -0.08 -1.26 -25.05
CA ARG A 312 1.05 -2.09 -25.51
C ARG A 312 2.22 -2.10 -24.54
N PHE A 313 2.17 -1.31 -23.49
CA PHE A 313 3.29 -1.13 -22.57
C PHE A 313 3.69 -2.46 -21.92
N GLY A 314 4.96 -2.85 -22.11
CA GLY A 314 5.52 -4.11 -21.63
C GLY A 314 5.17 -5.36 -22.45
N THR A 315 4.39 -5.22 -23.54
CA THR A 315 4.04 -6.34 -24.45
C THR A 315 4.99 -6.46 -25.65
N GLU A 316 5.87 -5.48 -25.83
CA GLU A 316 6.82 -5.41 -26.94
C GLU A 316 7.95 -6.45 -26.76
N VAL A 317 8.46 -6.98 -27.87
CA VAL A 317 9.54 -7.99 -27.82
C VAL A 317 10.77 -7.39 -27.15
N GLY A 318 11.20 -8.00 -26.04
CA GLY A 318 12.36 -7.56 -25.26
C GLY A 318 12.03 -6.52 -24.17
N ALA A 319 10.78 -6.09 -24.04
CA ALA A 319 10.35 -5.26 -22.93
C ALA A 319 10.32 -6.05 -21.61
N PRO A 320 10.64 -5.42 -20.48
CA PRO A 320 10.49 -6.06 -19.17
C PRO A 320 9.00 -6.33 -18.89
N LEU A 321 8.71 -7.50 -18.30
CA LEU A 321 7.35 -7.86 -17.86
C LEU A 321 6.95 -7.16 -16.55
N ALA A 322 7.94 -6.71 -15.79
CA ALA A 322 7.81 -5.99 -14.53
C ALA A 322 8.77 -4.79 -14.51
N GLU A 323 8.26 -3.61 -14.15
CA GLU A 323 9.07 -2.40 -13.99
C GLU A 323 8.51 -1.51 -12.87
N ASN A 324 9.39 -0.89 -12.08
CA ASN A 324 8.99 0.13 -11.12
C ASN A 324 8.84 1.51 -11.80
N LEU A 325 7.70 2.16 -11.59
CA LEU A 325 7.31 3.41 -12.23
C LEU A 325 7.04 4.53 -11.21
N ILE A 326 7.04 5.77 -11.69
CA ILE A 326 6.63 6.97 -10.95
C ILE A 326 5.45 7.61 -11.65
N ALA A 327 4.33 7.79 -10.96
CA ALA A 327 3.27 8.70 -11.36
C ALA A 327 3.43 10.03 -10.60
N LEU A 328 3.56 11.14 -11.31
CA LEU A 328 3.71 12.48 -10.74
C LEU A 328 2.57 13.39 -11.17
N LYS A 329 1.84 13.97 -10.20
CA LYS A 329 0.69 14.84 -10.48
C LYS A 329 1.14 16.10 -11.22
N ARG A 330 0.60 16.35 -12.43
CA ARG A 330 1.07 17.44 -13.32
C ARG A 330 1.05 18.80 -12.64
N SER A 331 -0.06 19.10 -11.96
CA SER A 331 -0.22 20.35 -11.21
C SER A 331 0.84 20.56 -10.12
N TRP A 332 1.39 19.49 -9.55
CA TRP A 332 2.46 19.59 -8.56
C TRP A 332 3.85 19.64 -9.17
N LYS A 333 4.09 18.98 -10.30
CA LYS A 333 5.32 19.15 -11.08
C LYS A 333 5.53 20.63 -11.41
N ALA A 334 4.51 21.29 -11.97
CA ALA A 334 4.55 22.71 -12.28
C ALA A 334 4.79 23.60 -11.04
N LYS A 335 4.20 23.26 -9.88
CA LYS A 335 4.45 23.98 -8.63
C LYS A 335 5.89 23.83 -8.16
N LEU A 336 6.45 22.63 -8.23
CA LEU A 336 7.85 22.34 -7.84
C LEU A 336 8.81 23.09 -8.78
N GLU A 337 8.59 23.07 -10.09
CA GLU A 337 9.37 23.83 -11.07
C GLU A 337 9.30 25.34 -10.79
N ALA A 338 8.10 25.88 -10.53
CA ALA A 338 7.92 27.28 -10.14
C ALA A 338 8.62 27.65 -8.83
N ALA A 339 8.82 26.68 -7.92
CA ALA A 339 9.58 26.83 -6.69
C ALA A 339 11.10 26.61 -6.87
N GLY A 340 11.57 26.47 -8.12
CA GLY A 340 12.97 26.35 -8.48
C GLY A 340 13.55 24.94 -8.32
N TYR A 341 12.70 23.92 -8.19
CA TYR A 341 13.17 22.54 -8.26
C TYR A 341 13.39 22.12 -9.72
N LEU A 342 14.36 21.24 -9.94
CA LEU A 342 14.71 20.73 -11.26
C LEU A 342 14.31 19.26 -11.39
N PHE A 343 13.94 18.87 -12.60
CA PHE A 343 13.56 17.50 -12.92
C PHE A 343 14.43 16.93 -14.03
N GLU A 344 14.78 15.66 -13.91
CA GLU A 344 15.22 14.81 -15.00
C GLU A 344 14.09 13.80 -15.25
N GLY A 345 13.22 14.09 -16.21
CA GLY A 345 12.02 13.29 -16.45
C GLY A 345 11.08 13.23 -15.25
N GLY A 346 10.98 12.04 -14.64
CA GLY A 346 10.21 11.76 -13.42
C GLY A 346 11.00 11.88 -12.11
N ARG A 347 12.31 12.12 -12.18
CA ARG A 347 13.17 12.30 -11.01
C ARG A 347 13.26 13.76 -10.62
N LEU A 348 12.95 14.05 -9.37
CA LEU A 348 13.28 15.32 -8.73
C LEU A 348 14.77 15.34 -8.37
N LEU A 349 15.49 16.35 -8.82
CA LEU A 349 16.89 16.54 -8.48
C LEU A 349 17.01 17.22 -7.11
N ASP A 350 17.98 16.78 -6.31
CA ASP A 350 18.28 17.44 -5.05
C ASP A 350 18.63 18.91 -5.29
N ARG A 351 18.12 19.81 -4.44
CA ARG A 351 18.48 21.23 -4.53
C ARG A 351 19.99 21.37 -4.37
N VAL A 352 20.66 21.83 -5.42
CA VAL A 352 22.05 22.29 -5.32
C VAL A 352 22.03 23.54 -4.44
N GLU A 353 22.70 23.49 -3.29
CA GLU A 353 22.93 24.67 -2.45
C GLU A 353 23.49 25.80 -3.34
N PRO A 354 23.04 27.06 -3.21
CA PRO A 354 23.50 28.17 -4.08
C PRO A 354 25.04 28.35 -4.12
N GLY A 355 25.76 27.84 -3.11
CA GLY A 355 27.23 27.83 -3.06
C GLY A 355 27.90 26.86 -4.04
N ASP A 356 27.25 25.76 -4.40
CA ASP A 356 27.84 24.69 -5.23
C ASP A 356 27.74 24.98 -6.74
N ILE A 357 26.85 25.89 -7.14
CA ILE A 357 26.74 26.37 -8.52
C ILE A 357 28.02 27.12 -8.94
N LYS A 358 28.67 27.85 -8.02
CA LYS A 358 29.94 28.53 -8.31
C LYS A 358 31.10 27.56 -8.56
N ASN A 359 31.13 26.42 -7.87
CA ASN A 359 32.19 25.43 -8.01
C ASN A 359 32.04 24.60 -9.30
N LYS A 360 30.80 24.29 -9.73
CA LYS A 360 30.55 23.55 -10.96
C LYS A 360 30.82 24.36 -12.24
N VAL A 361 30.57 25.67 -12.23
CA VAL A 361 30.86 26.55 -13.37
C VAL A 361 32.37 26.79 -13.52
N GLN A 362 33.13 26.83 -12.42
CA GLN A 362 34.60 26.95 -12.49
C GLN A 362 35.28 25.66 -12.94
N SER A 363 34.78 24.48 -12.60
CA SER A 363 35.40 23.21 -13.04
C SER A 363 35.25 22.95 -14.54
N THR A 364 34.17 23.41 -15.17
CA THR A 364 33.97 23.30 -16.63
C THR A 364 34.76 24.33 -17.44
N ALA A 365 35.21 25.42 -16.81
CA ALA A 365 36.02 26.46 -17.46
C ALA A 365 37.54 26.18 -17.38
N HIS A 366 37.98 25.14 -16.67
CA HIS A 366 39.38 24.72 -16.59
C HIS A 366 39.67 23.41 -17.35
N SER A 367 38.65 22.87 -18.03
CA SER A 367 38.75 21.67 -18.86
C SER A 367 38.38 21.91 -20.33
N ALA A 368 38.44 23.18 -20.79
CA ALA A 368 38.24 23.56 -22.19
C ALA A 368 39.53 24.12 -22.79
#